data_AF-A0A3P3D132-F1
#
_entry.id   AF-A0A3P3D132-F1
#
_cell.length_a   1.000
_cell.length_b   1.000
_cell.length_c   1.000
_cell.angle_alpha   90.00
_cell.angle_beta   90.00
_cell.angle_gamma   90.00
#
_symmetry.space_group_name_H-M   'P 1'
#
loop_
_entity.id
_entity.type
_entity.pdbx_description
1 polymer ?
#
loop_
_entity_poly.entity_id
_entity_poly.type
_entity_poly.pdbx_seq_one_letter_code
_entity_poly.pdbx_strand_id
1 'polypeptide(L)'
;MKYTAGQAATATGISKATITRALKSGRISGKKDESGAWIIDPAELHRVFPAVAGATQVKRLMQRSATPDEAPDFKAFERENQMMREALEAALNREREINADLMADRDHWRQQATALLLSPPKRRSWWPWG
;
A
#
# COMPACT_ATOMS: atom_id res chain seq x y z
N MET A 1 -27.38 -16.95 -29.05
CA MET A 1 -27.67 -17.63 -27.77
C MET A 1 -27.93 -16.56 -26.71
N LYS A 2 -28.86 -16.75 -25.78
CA LYS A 2 -29.12 -15.78 -24.69
C LYS A 2 -28.77 -16.41 -23.35
N TYR A 3 -28.24 -15.64 -22.42
CA TYR A 3 -27.89 -16.13 -21.09
C TYR A 3 -28.95 -15.77 -20.06
N THR A 4 -29.29 -16.72 -19.21
CA THR A 4 -29.92 -16.40 -17.92
C THR A 4 -28.88 -15.80 -16.96
N ALA A 5 -29.31 -15.08 -15.92
CA ALA A 5 -28.37 -14.58 -14.90
C ALA A 5 -27.50 -15.68 -14.26
N GLY A 6 -27.99 -16.92 -14.21
CA GLY A 6 -27.20 -18.08 -13.76
C GLY A 6 -26.17 -18.53 -14.80
N GLN A 7 -26.54 -18.62 -16.07
CA GLN A 7 -25.59 -18.95 -17.14
C GLN A 7 -24.53 -17.88 -17.33
N ALA A 8 -24.91 -16.60 -17.18
CA ALA A 8 -23.98 -15.48 -17.20
C ALA A 8 -22.95 -15.55 -16.06
N ALA A 9 -23.40 -15.93 -14.86
CA ALA A 9 -22.52 -16.16 -13.73
C ALA A 9 -21.53 -17.30 -13.99
N THR A 10 -21.96 -18.37 -14.64
CA THR A 10 -21.07 -19.49 -15.02
C THR A 10 -20.10 -19.08 -16.13
N ALA A 11 -20.55 -18.36 -17.16
CA ALA A 11 -19.74 -17.93 -18.29
C ALA A 11 -18.64 -16.92 -17.92
N THR A 12 -18.90 -16.08 -16.90
CA THR A 12 -17.96 -15.05 -16.43
C THR A 12 -17.24 -15.42 -15.13
N GLY A 13 -17.73 -16.44 -14.42
CA GLY A 13 -17.30 -16.81 -13.07
C GLY A 13 -17.64 -15.78 -11.98
N ILE A 14 -18.49 -14.81 -12.29
CA ILE A 14 -18.94 -13.76 -11.36
C ILE A 14 -20.22 -14.23 -10.65
N SER A 15 -20.46 -13.77 -9.42
CA SER A 15 -21.65 -14.19 -8.67
C SER A 15 -22.97 -13.73 -9.33
N LYS A 16 -24.04 -14.54 -9.23
CA LYS A 16 -25.38 -14.19 -9.71
C LYS A 16 -25.90 -12.87 -9.12
N ALA A 17 -25.54 -12.56 -7.86
CA ALA A 17 -25.91 -11.31 -7.19
C ALA A 17 -25.25 -10.09 -7.85
N THR A 18 -23.96 -10.19 -8.21
CA THR A 18 -23.22 -9.13 -8.91
C THR A 18 -23.78 -8.90 -10.31
N ILE A 19 -24.07 -9.98 -11.06
CA ILE A 19 -24.72 -9.88 -12.38
C ILE A 19 -26.11 -9.24 -12.26
N THR A 20 -26.91 -9.63 -11.27
CA THR A 20 -28.25 -9.05 -11.03
C THR A 20 -28.18 -7.58 -10.62
N ARG A 21 -27.17 -7.18 -9.82
CA ARG A 21 -26.93 -5.78 -9.46
C ARG A 21 -26.58 -4.96 -10.70
N ALA A 22 -25.70 -5.47 -11.57
CA ALA A 22 -25.32 -4.80 -12.80
C ALA A 22 -26.49 -4.64 -13.79
N LEU A 23 -27.42 -5.59 -13.82
CA LEU A 23 -28.69 -5.47 -14.55
C LEU A 23 -29.60 -4.39 -13.96
N LYS A 24 -29.78 -4.39 -12.63
CA LYS A 24 -30.61 -3.40 -11.93
C LYS A 24 -30.05 -1.98 -12.05
N SER A 25 -28.72 -1.84 -12.05
CA SER A 25 -28.05 -0.54 -12.20
C SER A 25 -27.90 -0.09 -13.64
N GLY A 26 -28.35 -0.88 -14.62
CA GLY A 26 -28.26 -0.56 -16.05
C GLY A 26 -26.85 -0.64 -16.65
N ARG A 27 -25.88 -1.23 -15.93
CA ARG A 27 -24.49 -1.40 -16.43
C ARG A 27 -24.42 -2.45 -17.54
N ILE A 28 -25.29 -3.45 -17.48
CA ILE A 28 -25.54 -4.42 -18.55
C ILE A 28 -27.03 -4.41 -18.89
N SER A 29 -27.36 -4.47 -20.17
CA SER A 29 -28.76 -4.56 -20.61
C SER A 29 -29.25 -6.01 -20.55
N GLY A 30 -30.45 -6.20 -20.04
CA GLY A 30 -31.16 -7.47 -20.06
C GLY A 30 -32.67 -7.26 -20.02
N LYS A 31 -33.42 -8.24 -20.51
CA LYS A 31 -34.90 -8.22 -20.47
C LYS A 31 -35.39 -9.24 -19.46
N LYS A 32 -36.48 -8.95 -18.76
CA LYS A 32 -37.19 -9.97 -17.99
C LYS A 32 -38.10 -10.73 -18.93
N ASP A 33 -38.06 -12.06 -18.81
CA ASP A 33 -39.00 -12.96 -19.46
C ASP A 33 -40.37 -12.95 -18.76
N GLU A 34 -41.35 -13.62 -19.36
CA GLU A 34 -42.71 -13.80 -18.83
C GLU A 34 -42.69 -14.48 -17.44
N SER A 35 -41.70 -15.34 -17.18
CA SER A 35 -41.49 -15.96 -15.86
C SER A 35 -40.70 -15.09 -14.86
N GLY A 36 -40.39 -13.84 -15.21
CA GLY A 36 -39.62 -12.90 -14.38
C GLY A 36 -38.11 -13.14 -14.34
N ALA A 37 -37.59 -14.09 -15.12
CA ALA A 37 -36.18 -14.40 -15.23
C ALA A 37 -35.45 -13.38 -16.13
N TRP A 38 -34.22 -13.01 -15.78
CA TRP A 38 -33.40 -12.12 -16.62
C TRP A 38 -32.76 -12.87 -17.79
N ILE A 39 -32.97 -12.33 -18.98
CA ILE A 39 -32.38 -12.73 -20.26
C ILE A 39 -31.37 -11.66 -20.67
N ILE A 40 -30.11 -12.07 -20.83
CA ILE A 40 -28.96 -11.21 -21.08
C ILE A 40 -28.34 -11.62 -22.42
N ASP A 41 -27.97 -10.64 -23.24
CA ASP A 41 -27.20 -10.90 -24.45
C ASP A 41 -25.73 -11.20 -24.07
N PRO A 42 -25.10 -12.26 -24.60
CA PRO A 42 -23.68 -12.51 -24.42
C PRO A 42 -22.78 -11.32 -24.77
N ALA A 43 -23.14 -10.50 -25.77
CA ALA A 43 -22.38 -9.30 -26.12
C ALA A 43 -22.40 -8.26 -25.00
N GLU A 44 -23.57 -8.02 -24.40
CA GLU A 44 -23.74 -7.12 -23.25
C GLU A 44 -23.00 -7.66 -22.01
N LEU A 45 -23.04 -8.97 -21.80
CA LEU A 45 -22.37 -9.62 -20.70
C LEU A 45 -20.84 -9.47 -20.82
N HIS A 46 -20.27 -9.90 -21.95
CA HIS A 46 -18.82 -9.94 -22.13
C HIS A 46 -18.19 -8.56 -22.39
N ARG A 47 -18.97 -7.55 -22.77
CA ARG A 47 -18.52 -6.14 -22.78
C ARG A 47 -18.08 -5.67 -21.40
N VAL A 48 -18.83 -6.05 -20.37
CA VAL A 48 -18.62 -5.57 -18.99
C VAL A 48 -17.85 -6.57 -18.15
N PHE A 49 -18.10 -7.85 -18.38
CA PHE A 49 -17.54 -8.95 -17.62
C PHE A 49 -16.85 -9.89 -18.62
N PRO A 50 -15.56 -9.66 -18.93
CA PRO A 50 -14.84 -10.52 -19.86
C PRO A 50 -14.87 -11.97 -19.37
N ALA A 51 -15.00 -12.91 -20.31
CA ALA A 51 -15.02 -14.34 -20.01
C ALA A 51 -13.68 -14.74 -19.39
N VAL A 52 -13.69 -15.10 -18.11
CA VAL A 52 -12.46 -15.43 -17.40
C VAL A 52 -12.16 -16.90 -17.66
N ALA A 53 -11.07 -17.19 -18.38
CA ALA A 53 -10.51 -18.53 -18.53
C ALA A 53 -9.96 -19.15 -17.21
N GLY A 54 -10.36 -18.65 -16.04
CA GLY A 54 -9.79 -19.00 -14.73
C GLY A 54 -10.50 -18.44 -13.49
N ALA A 55 -11.75 -17.97 -13.58
CA ALA A 55 -12.44 -17.32 -12.45
C ALA A 55 -12.71 -18.22 -11.23
N THR A 56 -12.54 -19.53 -11.37
CA THR A 56 -12.49 -20.46 -10.24
C THR A 56 -11.36 -20.14 -9.26
N GLN A 57 -10.28 -19.49 -9.70
CA GLN A 57 -9.14 -19.16 -8.85
C GLN A 57 -9.39 -17.90 -8.02
N VAL A 58 -9.97 -16.83 -8.60
CA VAL A 58 -10.24 -15.57 -7.88
C VAL A 58 -11.35 -15.72 -6.85
N LYS A 59 -12.42 -16.47 -7.15
CA LYS A 59 -13.48 -16.75 -6.17
C LYS A 59 -12.99 -17.66 -5.03
N ARG A 60 -12.06 -18.57 -5.31
CA ARG A 60 -11.42 -19.40 -4.27
C ARG A 60 -10.48 -18.57 -3.38
N LEU A 61 -9.76 -17.59 -3.93
CA LEU A 61 -8.96 -16.64 -3.15
C LEU A 61 -9.83 -15.76 -2.23
N MET A 62 -10.94 -15.20 -2.73
CA MET A 62 -11.83 -14.35 -1.90
C MET A 62 -12.73 -15.13 -0.93
N GLN A 63 -13.05 -16.41 -1.20
CA GLN A 63 -13.77 -17.25 -0.22
C GLN A 63 -12.84 -17.86 0.82
N ARG A 64 -11.54 -18.07 0.52
CA ARG A 64 -10.55 -18.50 1.52
C ARG A 64 -10.32 -17.43 2.59
N SER A 65 -10.31 -16.15 2.21
CA SER A 65 -10.17 -15.03 3.14
C SER A 65 -11.34 -14.83 4.11
N ALA A 66 -12.38 -15.68 4.06
CA ALA A 66 -13.53 -15.65 4.97
C ALA A 66 -13.62 -16.91 5.86
N THR A 67 -12.53 -17.66 6.02
CA THR A 67 -12.46 -18.79 6.96
C THR A 67 -11.56 -18.40 8.14
N PRO A 68 -12.00 -18.47 9.41
CA PRO A 68 -11.19 -18.05 10.58
C PRO A 68 -9.94 -18.87 10.91
N ASP A 69 -9.41 -19.69 9.99
CA ASP A 69 -8.45 -20.77 10.32
C ASP A 69 -7.03 -20.59 9.72
N GLU A 70 -6.69 -19.39 9.23
CA GLU A 70 -5.32 -19.02 8.81
C GLU A 70 -4.51 -18.35 9.96
N ALA A 71 -4.75 -18.79 11.20
CA ALA A 71 -4.15 -18.22 12.41
C ALA A 71 -2.60 -18.29 12.51
N PRO A 72 -1.88 -19.27 11.93
CA PRO A 72 -0.41 -19.28 12.02
C PRO A 72 0.27 -18.35 11.00
N ASP A 73 -0.29 -18.21 9.80
CA ASP A 73 0.33 -17.46 8.70
C ASP A 73 0.17 -15.93 8.91
N PHE A 74 -0.99 -15.52 9.42
CA PHE A 74 -1.23 -14.12 9.80
C PHE A 74 -0.30 -13.67 10.94
N LYS A 75 -0.08 -14.50 11.97
CA LYS A 75 0.85 -14.19 13.06
C LYS A 75 2.31 -14.14 12.61
N ALA A 76 2.69 -14.97 11.64
CA ALA A 76 4.03 -14.91 11.05
C ALA A 76 4.22 -13.60 10.27
N PHE A 77 3.22 -13.20 9.49
CA PHE A 77 3.22 -11.93 8.77
C PHE A 77 3.23 -10.71 9.70
N GLU A 78 2.48 -10.74 10.80
CA GLU A 78 2.50 -9.68 11.81
C GLU A 78 3.88 -9.54 12.46
N ARG A 79 4.54 -10.66 12.77
CA ARG A 79 5.92 -10.65 13.31
C ARG A 79 6.92 -10.08 12.31
N GLU A 80 6.82 -10.44 11.05
CA GLU A 80 7.69 -9.89 10.01
C GLU A 80 7.49 -8.38 9.86
N ASN A 81 6.24 -7.92 9.84
CA ASN A 81 5.93 -6.48 9.82
C ASN A 81 6.45 -5.76 11.05
N GLN A 82 6.34 -6.38 12.23
CA GLN A 82 6.86 -5.82 13.47
C GLN A 82 8.39 -5.71 13.43
N MET A 83 9.10 -6.77 13.02
CA MET A 83 10.56 -6.73 12.89
C MET A 83 11.01 -5.69 11.86
N MET A 84 10.30 -5.56 10.74
CA MET A 84 10.60 -4.55 9.72
C MET A 84 10.43 -3.13 10.27
N ARG A 85 9.38 -2.89 11.07
CA ARG A 85 9.16 -1.60 11.75
C ARG A 85 10.25 -1.29 12.76
N GLU A 86 10.59 -2.26 13.60
CA GLU A 86 11.67 -2.13 14.59
C GLU A 86 13.01 -1.83 13.92
N ALA A 87 13.33 -2.50 12.80
CA ALA A 87 14.53 -2.24 12.03
C ALA A 87 14.55 -0.82 11.42
N LEU A 88 13.42 -0.35 10.89
CA LEU A 88 13.28 1.00 10.37
C LEU A 88 13.42 2.06 11.48
N GLU A 89 12.84 1.83 12.64
CA GLU A 89 12.96 2.72 13.80
C GLU A 89 14.40 2.79 14.31
N ALA A 90 15.08 1.64 14.40
CA ALA A 90 16.49 1.59 14.79
C ALA A 90 17.39 2.35 13.79
N ALA A 91 17.16 2.18 12.49
CA ALA A 91 17.90 2.91 11.46
C ALA A 91 17.65 4.43 11.56
N LEU A 92 16.39 4.83 11.77
CA LEU A 92 16.02 6.24 11.89
C LEU A 92 16.61 6.89 13.16
N ASN A 93 16.67 6.16 14.27
CA ASN A 93 17.33 6.62 15.49
C ASN A 93 18.83 6.80 15.29
N ARG A 94 19.49 5.84 14.61
CA ARG A 94 20.92 5.96 14.30
C ARG A 94 21.22 7.18 13.42
N GLU A 95 20.40 7.44 12.41
CA GLU A 95 20.55 8.63 11.57
C GLU A 95 20.36 9.92 12.37
N ARG A 96 19.41 9.94 13.32
CA ARG A 96 19.20 11.09 14.22
C ARG A 96 20.40 11.34 15.13
N GLU A 97 20.98 10.29 15.68
CA GLU A 97 22.19 10.39 16.51
C GLU A 97 23.36 10.96 15.71
N ILE A 98 23.62 10.41 14.52
CA ILE A 98 24.66 10.92 13.61
C ILE A 98 24.41 12.39 13.28
N ASN A 99 23.16 12.77 12.99
CA ASN A 99 22.83 14.16 12.67
C ASN A 99 23.06 15.08 13.88
N ALA A 100 22.69 14.65 15.08
CA ALA A 100 22.90 15.41 16.30
C ALA A 100 24.39 15.65 16.56
N ASP A 101 25.24 14.64 16.39
CA ASP A 101 26.69 14.75 16.53
C ASP A 101 27.28 15.72 15.49
N LEU A 102 26.88 15.59 14.22
CA LEU A 102 27.31 16.52 13.16
C LEU A 102 26.87 17.96 13.42
N MET A 103 25.66 18.16 13.96
CA MET A 103 25.18 19.48 14.36
C MET A 103 26.01 20.05 15.51
N ALA A 104 26.33 19.25 16.52
CA ALA A 104 27.16 19.66 17.65
C ALA A 104 28.57 20.06 17.20
N ASP A 105 29.20 19.25 16.34
CA ASP A 105 30.51 19.56 15.77
C ASP A 105 30.47 20.86 14.97
N ARG A 106 29.48 21.01 14.07
CA ARG A 106 29.29 22.24 13.29
C ARG A 106 29.17 23.47 14.20
N ASP A 107 28.38 23.36 15.26
CA ASP A 107 28.15 24.48 16.16
C ASP A 107 29.39 24.80 17.00
N HIS A 108 30.15 23.80 17.43
CA HIS A 108 31.45 23.97 18.06
C HIS A 108 32.43 24.73 17.15
N TRP A 109 32.57 24.29 15.89
CA TRP A 109 33.43 24.97 14.91
C TRP A 109 32.98 26.40 14.63
N ARG A 110 31.67 26.65 14.54
CA ARG A 110 31.11 28.01 14.38
C ARG A 110 31.46 28.90 15.57
N GLN A 111 31.36 28.38 16.79
CA GLN A 111 31.69 29.14 18.00
C GLN A 111 33.19 29.47 18.03
N GLN A 112 34.07 28.51 17.73
CA GLN A 112 35.52 28.76 17.67
C GLN A 112 35.88 29.81 16.61
N ALA A 113 35.33 29.69 15.39
CA ALA A 113 35.58 30.66 14.33
C ALA A 113 35.10 32.07 14.71
N THR A 114 33.91 32.16 15.31
CA THR A 114 33.36 33.44 15.79
C THR A 114 34.22 34.04 16.91
N ALA A 115 34.67 33.23 17.86
CA ALA A 115 35.52 33.67 18.96
C ALA A 115 36.90 34.16 18.47
N LEU A 116 37.47 33.54 17.43
CA LEU A 116 38.71 34.00 16.80
C LEU A 116 38.53 35.35 16.09
N LEU A 117 37.40 35.55 15.41
CA LEU A 117 37.08 36.82 14.74
C LEU A 117 36.86 37.97 15.74
N LEU A 118 36.28 37.68 16.90
CA LEU A 118 36.00 38.67 17.95
C LEU A 118 37.19 38.89 18.90
N SER A 119 38.22 38.03 18.86
CA SER A 119 39.37 38.14 19.76
C SER A 119 40.25 39.34 19.36
N PRO A 120 40.58 40.24 20.29
CA PRO A 120 41.47 41.35 20.01
C PRO A 120 42.87 40.84 19.65
N PRO A 121 43.61 41.54 18.78
CA PRO A 121 44.93 41.10 18.34
C PRO A 121 45.84 40.93 19.55
N LYS A 122 46.42 39.72 19.70
CA LYS A 122 47.40 39.42 20.74
C LYS A 122 48.57 40.39 20.58
N ARG A 123 48.71 41.33 21.52
CA ARG A 123 49.84 42.26 21.56
C ARG A 123 51.11 41.44 21.71
N ARG A 124 51.87 41.31 20.63
CA ARG A 124 53.20 40.69 20.62
C ARG A 124 54.11 41.59 21.45
N SER A 125 54.42 41.21 22.70
CA SER A 125 55.48 41.84 23.47
C SER A 125 56.82 41.44 22.84
N TRP A 126 57.43 42.39 22.14
CA TRP A 126 58.74 42.22 21.52
C TRP A 126 59.81 42.53 22.59
N TRP A 127 60.39 41.46 23.13
CA TRP A 127 61.63 41.37 23.92
C TRP A 127 61.72 42.01 25.32
N PRO A 128 62.51 41.38 26.20
CA PRO A 128 63.58 42.13 26.85
C PRO A 128 64.90 41.35 26.81
N TRP A 129 65.90 41.94 26.18
CA TRP A 129 67.30 41.76 26.58
C TRP A 129 67.80 43.13 27.03
N GLY A 130 68.46 43.18 28.19
CA GLY A 130 68.96 44.37 28.84
C GLY A 130 68.89 44.20 30.35
#